data_AF-A0A969LBF5-F1
#
_entry.id   AF-A0A969LBF5-F1
#
_cell.length_a   1.000
_cell.length_b   1.000
_cell.length_c   1.000
_cell.angle_alpha   90.00
_cell.angle_beta   90.00
_cell.angle_gamma   90.00
#
_symmetry.space_group_name_H-M   'P 1'
#
loop_
_entity.id
_entity.type
_entity.pdbx_description
1 polymer ?
#
loop_
_entity_poly.entity_id
_entity_poly.type
_entity_poly.pdbx_seq_one_letter_code
_entity_poly.pdbx_strand_id
1 'polypeptide(L)' 'MAAIFIKIFSGAQPKEIVQAQPTILKDSGLIFHLSPNRQRGVKSLVERMKILATLRLEK' A
#
# COMPACT_ATOMS: atom_id res chain seq x y z
N MET A 1 -4.74 -6.40 -7.95
CA MET A 1 -4.53 -5.30 -6.98
C MET A 1 -3.19 -5.42 -6.27
N ALA A 2 -2.90 -6.53 -5.59
CA ALA A 2 -1.61 -6.72 -4.91
C ALA A 2 -0.38 -6.50 -5.82
N ALA A 3 -0.42 -6.93 -7.08
CA ALA A 3 0.68 -6.74 -8.03
C ALA A 3 1.09 -5.26 -8.25
N ILE A 4 0.13 -4.32 -8.20
CA ILE A 4 0.41 -2.88 -8.36
C ILE A 4 1.22 -2.39 -7.16
N PHE A 5 0.80 -2.78 -5.97
CA PHE A 5 1.50 -2.43 -4.73
C PHE A 5 2.87 -3.06 -4.62
N ILE A 6 3.02 -4.33 -5.02
CA ILE A 6 4.31 -5.00 -5.10
C ILE A 6 5.26 -4.22 -6.03
N LYS A 7 4.76 -3.76 -7.18
CA LYS A 7 5.56 -2.94 -8.10
C LYS A 7 5.95 -1.58 -7.51
N ILE A 8 5.02 -0.91 -6.81
CA ILE A 8 5.28 0.39 -6.18
C ILE A 8 6.32 0.29 -5.06
N PHE A 9 6.24 -0.75 -4.23
CA PHE A 9 7.11 -0.93 -3.06
C PHE A 9 8.30 -1.85 -3.32
N SER A 10 8.51 -2.31 -4.55
CA SER A 10 9.64 -3.15 -4.90
C SER A 10 10.95 -2.38 -4.69
N GLY A 11 11.86 -2.95 -3.90
CA GLY A 11 13.15 -2.32 -3.57
C GLY A 11 13.10 -1.25 -2.47
N ALA A 12 11.91 -0.89 -1.98
CA ALA A 12 11.78 0.05 -0.87
C ALA A 12 12.25 -0.57 0.44
N GLN A 13 12.99 0.21 1.24
CA GLN A 13 13.35 -0.16 2.60
C GLN A 13 12.11 -0.16 3.50
N PRO A 14 12.07 -0.98 4.56
CA PRO A 14 10.93 -1.05 5.48
C PRO A 14 10.50 0.32 6.03
N LYS A 15 11.46 1.20 6.35
CA LYS A 15 11.19 2.57 6.81
C LYS A 15 10.43 3.41 5.79
N GLU A 16 10.76 3.25 4.51
CA GLU A 16 10.10 3.95 3.41
C GLU A 16 8.66 3.45 3.23
N ILE A 17 8.42 2.14 3.39
CA ILE A 17 7.07 1.56 3.31
C ILE A 17 6.17 2.06 4.44
N VAL A 18 6.69 2.18 5.66
CA VAL A 18 5.92 2.70 6.82
C VAL A 18 5.54 4.16 6.60
N GLN A 19 6.49 4.97 6.15
CA GLN A 19 6.33 6.41 5.92
C GLN A 19 5.54 6.73 4.64
N ALA A 20 5.44 5.78 3.72
CA ALA A 20 4.73 5.98 2.47
C ALA A 20 3.25 6.35 2.71
N GLN A 21 2.82 7.44 2.10
CA GLN A 21 1.42 7.74 1.94
C GLN A 21 0.98 7.10 0.61
N PRO A 22 -0.04 6.24 0.59
CA PRO A 22 -0.52 5.59 -0.63
C PRO A 22 -1.36 6.57 -1.48
N THR A 23 -0.88 7.80 -1.68
CA THR A 23 -1.59 8.85 -2.42
C THR A 23 -1.65 8.54 -3.91
N ILE A 24 -0.69 7.76 -4.43
CA ILE A 24 -0.63 7.29 -5.83
C ILE A 24 -1.99 6.78 -6.35
N LEU A 25 -2.76 6.08 -5.53
CA LEU A 25 -4.05 5.52 -5.95
C LEU A 25 -5.21 6.55 -5.94
N LYS A 26 -5.06 7.60 -5.15
CA LYS A 26 -5.97 8.74 -5.10
C LYS A 26 -5.63 9.74 -6.22
N ASP A 27 -4.35 10.00 -6.42
CA ASP A 27 -3.80 10.94 -7.40
C ASP A 27 -3.95 10.42 -8.84
N SER A 28 -3.86 9.11 -9.05
CA SER A 28 -4.16 8.47 -10.35
C SER A 28 -5.65 8.41 -10.69
N GLY A 29 -6.52 8.80 -9.76
CA GLY A 29 -7.97 8.64 -9.86
C GLY A 29 -8.46 7.19 -9.78
N LEU A 30 -7.55 6.21 -9.68
CA LEU A 30 -7.88 4.79 -9.76
C LEU A 30 -8.89 4.38 -8.68
N ILE A 31 -8.75 4.88 -7.44
CA ILE A 31 -9.67 4.58 -6.33
C ILE A 31 -11.12 4.97 -6.64
N PHE A 32 -11.35 6.07 -7.38
CA PHE A 32 -12.69 6.56 -7.68
C PHE A 32 -13.45 5.66 -8.66
N HIS A 33 -12.74 4.85 -9.44
CA HIS A 33 -13.33 3.89 -10.37
C HIS A 33 -13.49 2.47 -9.78
N LEU A 34 -13.11 2.28 -8.51
CA LEU A 34 -13.23 0.99 -7.84
C LEU A 34 -14.57 0.86 -7.13
N SER A 35 -15.15 -0.34 -7.17
CA SER A 35 -16.30 -0.67 -6.32
C SER A 35 -15.93 -0.57 -4.83
N PRO A 36 -16.91 -0.35 -3.94
CA PRO A 36 -16.66 -0.22 -2.50
C PRO A 36 -15.85 -1.40 -1.91
N ASN A 37 -16.12 -2.63 -2.37
CA ASN A 37 -15.36 -3.83 -1.95
C ASN A 37 -13.89 -3.76 -2.39
N ARG A 38 -13.61 -3.28 -3.61
CA ARG A 38 -12.25 -3.17 -4.12
C ARG A 38 -11.46 -2.07 -3.40
N GLN A 39 -12.11 -0.93 -3.10
CA GLN A 39 -11.51 0.13 -2.29
C GLN A 39 -11.12 -0.37 -0.89
N ARG A 40 -12.00 -1.16 -0.25
CA ARG A 40 -11.69 -1.80 1.04
C ARG A 40 -10.49 -2.74 0.96
N GLY A 41 -10.42 -3.58 -0.09
CA GLY A 41 -9.29 -4.48 -0.31
C GLY A 41 -7.96 -3.72 -0.49
N VAL A 42 -7.99 -2.60 -1.22
CA VAL A 42 -6.83 -1.70 -1.37
C VAL A 42 -6.36 -1.15 -0.02
N LYS A 43 -7.29 -0.64 0.80
CA LYS A 43 -6.98 -0.13 2.14
C LYS A 43 -6.37 -1.20 3.05
N SER A 44 -6.97 -2.39 3.06
CA SER A 44 -6.48 -3.56 3.83
C SER A 44 -5.07 -3.99 3.42
N LEU A 45 -4.76 -4.00 2.12
CA LEU A 45 -3.43 -4.35 1.62
C LEU A 45 -2.36 -3.36 2.08
N VAL A 46 -2.64 -2.06 2.00
CA VAL A 46 -1.71 -1.03 2.48
C VAL A 46 -1.43 -1.20 3.96
N GLU A 47 -2.48 -1.38 4.76
CA GLU A 47 -2.36 -1.55 6.21
C GLU A 47 -1.52 -2.79 6.55
N ARG A 48 -1.76 -3.92 5.86
CA ARG A 48 -0.98 -5.14 6.05
C ARG A 48 0.50 -4.96 5.69
N MET A 49 0.82 -4.25 4.60
CA MET A 49 2.20 -3.97 4.22
C MET A 49 2.91 -3.10 5.25
N LYS A 50 2.23 -2.08 5.80
CA LYS A 50 2.79 -1.24 6.87
C LYS A 50 3.07 -2.03 8.14
N ILE A 51 2.14 -2.87 8.57
CA ILE A 51 2.34 -3.76 9.72
C ILE A 51 3.58 -4.64 9.52
N LEU A 52 3.71 -5.29 8.36
CA LEU A 52 4.86 -6.15 8.05
C LEU A 52 6.17 -5.36 8.00
N ALA A 53 6.15 -4.13 7.47
CA ALA A 53 7.32 -3.27 7.43
C ALA A 53 7.74 -2.78 8.83
N THR A 54 6.78 -2.43 9.71
CA THR A 54 7.06 -2.09 11.11
C THR A 54 7.69 -3.28 11.84
N LEU A 55 7.10 -4.48 11.73
CA LEU A 55 7.66 -5.69 12.33
C LEU A 55 9.09 -6.01 11.84
N ARG A 56 9.43 -5.59 10.62
CA ARG A 56 10.77 -5.75 10.05
C ARG A 56 11.77 -4.74 10.60
N LEU A 57 11.32 -3.57 11.05
CA LEU A 57 12.14 -2.51 11.67
C LEU A 57 12.46 -2.77 13.14
N GLU A 58 11.58 -3.50 13.83
CA GLU A 58 11.74 -3.87 15.25
C GLU A 58 12.66 -5.08 15.46
N LYS A 59 13.12 -5.72 14.38
CA LYS A 59 14.11 -6.81 14.36
C LYS A 59 15.49 -6.31 14.01
#